data_AF-A0A4P5VVV2-F1
#
_entry.id   AF-A0A4P5VVV2-F1
#
_cell.length_a   1.000
_cell.length_b   1.000
_cell.length_c   1.000
_cell.angle_alpha   90.00
_cell.angle_beta   90.00
_cell.angle_gamma   90.00
#
_symmetry.space_group_name_H-M   'P 1'
#
loop_
_entity.id
_entity.type
_entity.pdbx_description
1 polymer ?
#
loop_
_entity_poly.entity_id
_entity_poly.type
_entity_poly.pdbx_seq_one_letter_code
_entity_poly.pdbx_strand_id
1 'polypeptide(L)'
;MHCSYRPKCPGCPLAELSYPDQLLRKQARLAAAFSRYGHLPAVPSVLGSATTEGYRHRLKLPVQVEEDRVSVGLYDHEGQHILDTPECIVLEPGLRAALAVVRAWLVGKRDVHSIDLRRSSDSGELQLVLAVVGGELRGGKKALASLVERLPALKSIALSKADPDRKRVMGSAPAVVYGKQIIEETIGATRYHIHPGAFFQVDPKQAERLHKLVFTAVGNAQTVLDLYSGVGAYALMLAPGRKRVVAVEEVPQAARSAAEVAPRNVEVISRRVEDLKVDEPFDVVVLNPARRGSDVGVLVKAASLAKRMVYVSCGPETLARDLDILAAHGMRVVNVQPVDLFPQTPEVETVVTLERGPAVREWKVPGGQARGPWGSDPSGAIGRPDRVLALILGETPANGEIPGGRFKRIAKVASHSLVRIELSGGLVPALAGFARNGHGIAGRDPKTAKFFAEKAGLLRPFVHIERAGGAVAPLHGDLVAALVALGATETEIARAGGGDVVRVKR
;
A
#
# COMPACT_ATOMS: atom_id res chain seq x y z
N MET A 1 -5.85 21.15 -17.64
CA MET A 1 -5.68 20.01 -18.57
C MET A 1 -7.00 19.77 -19.29
N HIS A 2 -6.99 19.64 -20.62
CA HIS A 2 -8.21 19.33 -21.38
C HIS A 2 -8.19 17.86 -21.82
N CYS A 3 -9.15 17.07 -21.33
CA CYS A 3 -9.30 15.65 -21.66
C CYS A 3 -10.74 15.38 -22.06
N SER A 4 -10.96 14.90 -23.27
CA SER A 4 -12.29 14.64 -23.85
C SER A 4 -13.09 13.54 -23.11
N TYR A 5 -12.42 12.73 -22.30
CA TYR A 5 -13.05 11.64 -21.54
C TYR A 5 -13.57 12.05 -20.17
N ARG A 6 -13.29 13.28 -19.71
CA ARG A 6 -13.83 13.80 -18.45
C ARG A 6 -15.28 14.28 -18.64
N PRO A 7 -16.11 14.23 -17.58
CA PRO A 7 -15.86 13.68 -16.24
C PRO A 7 -16.10 12.16 -16.13
N LYS A 8 -16.48 11.49 -17.23
CA LYS A 8 -16.89 10.07 -17.23
C LYS A 8 -15.75 9.14 -16.81
N CYS A 9 -14.54 9.37 -17.30
CA CYS A 9 -13.38 8.57 -16.95
C CYS A 9 -12.92 8.83 -15.51
N PRO A 10 -12.86 7.81 -14.64
CA PRO A 10 -12.46 7.97 -13.24
C PRO A 10 -10.94 8.11 -13.04
N GLY A 11 -10.14 7.98 -14.11
CA GLY A 11 -8.68 7.87 -14.00
C GLY A 11 -7.95 9.14 -13.54
N CYS A 12 -8.54 10.32 -13.71
CA CYS A 12 -7.90 11.61 -13.44
C CYS A 12 -8.81 12.57 -12.66
N PRO A 13 -9.16 12.25 -11.40
CA PRO A 13 -10.14 13.03 -10.63
C PRO A 13 -9.65 14.43 -10.24
N LEU A 14 -8.34 14.70 -10.24
CA LEU A 14 -7.80 16.02 -9.90
C LEU A 14 -7.49 16.90 -11.13
N ALA A 15 -7.77 16.44 -12.35
CA ALA A 15 -7.37 17.14 -13.59
C ALA A 15 -8.05 18.51 -13.80
N GLU A 16 -9.10 18.81 -13.04
CA GLU A 16 -9.77 20.11 -13.00
C GLU A 16 -9.00 21.17 -12.19
N LEU A 17 -8.17 20.72 -11.25
CA LEU A 17 -7.38 21.59 -10.40
C LEU A 17 -6.10 22.05 -11.12
N SER A 18 -5.64 23.27 -10.79
CA SER A 18 -4.29 23.69 -11.17
C SER A 18 -3.26 22.72 -10.58
N TYR A 19 -2.12 22.52 -11.25
CA TYR A 19 -1.14 21.57 -10.75
C TYR A 19 -0.63 21.89 -9.33
N PRO A 20 -0.35 23.15 -8.96
CA PRO A 20 -0.08 23.52 -7.57
C PRO A 20 -1.17 23.11 -6.59
N ASP A 21 -2.45 23.28 -6.94
CA ASP A 21 -3.57 22.87 -6.08
C ASP A 21 -3.66 21.35 -5.92
N GLN A 22 -3.28 20.58 -6.94
CA GLN A 22 -3.16 19.13 -6.83
C GLN A 22 -2.12 18.74 -5.77
N LEU A 23 -0.96 19.40 -5.77
CA LEU A 23 0.11 19.17 -4.78
C LEU A 23 -0.36 19.54 -3.36
N LEU A 24 -1.06 20.67 -3.20
CA LEU A 24 -1.65 21.06 -1.92
C LEU A 24 -2.69 20.04 -1.44
N ARG A 25 -3.53 19.52 -2.33
CA ARG A 25 -4.53 18.49 -1.99
C ARG A 25 -3.87 17.19 -1.54
N LYS A 26 -2.78 16.77 -2.20
CA LYS A 26 -1.97 15.59 -1.82
C LYS A 26 -1.29 15.80 -0.46
N GLN A 27 -0.70 16.98 -0.24
CA GLN A 27 -0.10 17.34 1.05
C GLN A 27 -1.14 17.29 2.17
N ALA A 28 -2.30 17.89 1.96
CA ALA A 28 -3.38 17.93 2.95
C ALA A 28 -3.89 16.52 3.29
N ARG A 29 -3.99 15.61 2.30
CA ARG A 29 -4.36 14.21 2.54
C ARG A 29 -3.34 13.51 3.46
N LEU A 30 -2.05 13.67 3.19
CA LEU A 30 -1.00 13.08 4.03
C LEU A 30 -0.96 13.73 5.43
N ALA A 31 -1.12 15.04 5.51
CA ALA A 31 -1.18 15.77 6.79
C ALA A 31 -2.37 15.33 7.65
N ALA A 32 -3.54 15.08 7.03
CA ALA A 32 -4.72 14.56 7.73
C ALA A 32 -4.53 13.13 8.24
N ALA A 33 -3.73 12.30 7.56
CA ALA A 33 -3.36 10.98 8.06
C ALA A 33 -2.35 11.10 9.23
N PHE A 34 -1.36 11.98 9.13
CA PHE A 34 -0.31 12.15 10.15
C PHE A 34 -0.83 12.82 11.43
N SER A 35 -1.77 13.77 11.31
CA SER A 35 -2.36 14.46 12.46
C SER A 35 -3.11 13.53 13.42
N ARG A 36 -3.41 12.31 12.97
CA ARG A 36 -3.96 11.24 13.80
C ARG A 36 -2.99 10.76 14.90
N TYR A 37 -1.71 11.08 14.78
CA TYR A 37 -0.65 10.64 15.69
C TYR A 37 0.22 11.82 16.09
N GLY A 38 0.01 12.36 17.30
CA GLY A 38 0.64 13.62 17.73
C GLY A 38 2.17 13.61 17.90
N HIS A 39 2.83 12.48 17.65
CA HIS A 39 4.28 12.35 17.65
C HIS A 39 4.90 12.34 16.24
N LEU A 40 4.07 12.26 15.19
CA LEU A 40 4.51 12.37 13.80
C LEU A 40 4.75 13.85 13.44
N PRO A 41 5.75 14.15 12.59
CA PRO A 41 6.08 15.52 12.24
C PRO A 41 5.04 16.14 11.31
N ALA A 42 5.12 17.46 11.14
CA ALA A 42 4.39 18.15 10.07
C ALA A 42 4.83 17.63 8.69
N VAL A 43 3.89 17.59 7.75
CA VAL A 43 4.13 17.10 6.40
C VAL A 43 4.67 18.23 5.52
N PRO A 44 5.85 18.08 4.90
CA PRO A 44 6.41 19.11 4.01
C PRO A 44 5.70 19.13 2.66
N SER A 45 6.10 20.08 1.80
CA SER A 45 5.57 20.19 0.44
C SER A 45 5.84 18.94 -0.39
N VAL A 46 4.89 18.63 -1.27
CA VAL A 46 5.00 17.50 -2.21
C VAL A 46 5.99 17.86 -3.32
N LEU A 47 6.98 16.99 -3.52
CA LEU A 47 7.87 17.08 -4.66
C LEU A 47 7.08 16.77 -5.95
N GLY A 48 6.85 17.79 -6.76
CA GLY A 48 6.10 17.66 -8.01
C GLY A 48 6.79 16.77 -9.05
N SER A 49 5.98 16.27 -10.00
CA SER A 49 6.45 15.63 -11.22
C SER A 49 6.97 16.67 -12.21
N ALA A 50 7.91 16.25 -13.05
CA ALA A 50 8.40 17.06 -14.17
C ALA A 50 7.34 17.23 -15.27
N THR A 51 6.47 16.24 -15.43
CA THR A 51 5.44 16.20 -16.49
C THR A 51 4.12 15.74 -15.92
N THR A 52 3.04 16.42 -16.28
CA THR A 52 1.68 16.14 -15.80
C THR A 52 0.86 15.29 -16.76
N GLU A 53 1.37 15.10 -17.98
CA GLU A 53 0.81 14.35 -19.11
C GLU A 53 1.92 13.49 -19.73
N GLY A 54 1.55 12.49 -20.52
CA GLY A 54 2.53 11.67 -21.26
C GLY A 54 3.54 10.89 -20.40
N TYR A 55 3.31 10.77 -19.09
CA TYR A 55 4.27 10.20 -18.15
C TYR A 55 4.13 8.69 -17.99
N ARG A 56 3.00 8.10 -18.41
CA ARG A 56 2.64 6.72 -18.10
C ARG A 56 3.10 5.75 -19.19
N HIS A 57 4.06 4.89 -18.85
CA HIS A 57 4.70 3.88 -19.71
C HIS A 57 4.07 2.48 -19.62
N ARG A 58 3.04 2.29 -18.80
CA ARG A 58 2.32 1.02 -18.67
C ARG A 58 0.83 1.22 -18.41
N LEU A 59 -0.01 0.42 -19.05
CA LEU A 59 -1.44 0.34 -18.80
C LEU A 59 -1.87 -1.11 -18.54
N LYS A 60 -2.96 -1.25 -17.77
CA LYS A 60 -3.69 -2.51 -17.58
C LYS A 60 -5.16 -2.17 -17.74
N LEU A 61 -5.77 -2.59 -18.84
CA LEU A 61 -7.13 -2.18 -19.20
C LEU A 61 -7.97 -3.40 -19.57
N PRO A 62 -9.20 -3.51 -19.04
CA PRO A 62 -10.17 -4.46 -19.55
C PRO A 62 -10.53 -4.13 -21.01
N VAL A 63 -10.97 -5.15 -21.72
CA VAL A 63 -11.36 -5.09 -23.13
C VAL A 63 -12.77 -5.66 -23.26
N GLN A 64 -13.59 -4.99 -24.07
CA GLN A 64 -14.87 -5.51 -24.52
C GLN A 64 -14.91 -5.46 -26.05
N VAL A 65 -15.16 -6.61 -26.66
CA VAL A 65 -15.26 -6.78 -28.11
C VAL A 65 -16.69 -7.20 -28.45
N GLU A 66 -17.37 -6.35 -29.21
CA GLU A 66 -18.70 -6.57 -29.79
C GLU A 66 -18.55 -6.83 -31.31
N GLU A 67 -19.65 -6.86 -32.08
CA GLU A 67 -19.62 -7.20 -33.51
C GLU A 67 -18.80 -6.23 -34.35
N ASP A 68 -18.96 -4.93 -34.10
CA ASP A 68 -18.36 -3.84 -34.87
C ASP A 68 -17.57 -2.85 -33.99
N ARG A 69 -17.53 -3.09 -32.68
CA ARG A 69 -16.96 -2.17 -31.69
C ARG A 69 -16.00 -2.85 -30.72
N VAL A 70 -14.89 -2.18 -30.48
CA VAL A 70 -13.93 -2.54 -29.42
C VAL A 70 -13.83 -1.37 -28.45
N SER A 71 -14.04 -1.65 -27.17
CA SER A 71 -13.83 -0.73 -26.07
C SER A 71 -12.62 -1.15 -25.25
N VAL A 72 -11.65 -0.24 -25.10
CA VAL A 72 -10.46 -0.43 -24.25
C VAL A 72 -10.28 0.76 -23.34
N GLY A 73 -10.37 0.52 -22.02
CA GLY A 73 -10.19 1.59 -21.04
C GLY A 73 -10.68 1.20 -19.66
N LEU A 74 -10.92 2.18 -18.80
CA LEU A 74 -11.38 1.94 -17.43
C LEU A 74 -12.88 1.67 -17.41
N TYR A 75 -13.35 1.00 -16.36
CA TYR A 75 -14.77 1.03 -16.04
C TYR A 75 -15.19 2.45 -15.65
N ASP A 76 -16.44 2.81 -15.94
CA ASP A 76 -17.06 4.04 -15.43
C ASP A 76 -17.20 4.03 -13.90
N HIS A 77 -17.70 5.14 -13.34
CA HIS A 77 -17.89 5.29 -11.89
C HIS A 77 -18.87 4.27 -11.28
N GLU A 78 -19.78 3.72 -12.09
CA GLU A 78 -20.75 2.70 -11.68
C GLU A 78 -20.17 1.28 -11.75
N GLY A 79 -19.02 1.11 -12.43
CA GLY A 79 -18.40 -0.20 -12.62
C GLY A 79 -19.09 -1.06 -13.66
N GLN A 80 -19.98 -0.48 -14.48
CA GLN A 80 -20.86 -1.23 -15.37
C GLN A 80 -20.33 -1.29 -16.80
N HIS A 81 -19.73 -0.20 -17.28
CA HIS A 81 -19.31 -0.08 -18.67
C HIS A 81 -17.83 0.25 -18.81
N ILE A 82 -17.17 -0.39 -19.78
CA ILE A 82 -15.81 -0.03 -20.18
C ILE A 82 -15.87 1.22 -21.06
N LEU A 83 -15.21 2.28 -20.61
CA LEU A 83 -15.06 3.53 -21.35
C LEU A 83 -13.90 3.39 -22.34
N ASP A 84 -14.20 3.46 -23.63
CA ASP A 84 -13.17 3.43 -24.66
C ASP A 84 -12.35 4.72 -24.66
N THR A 85 -11.07 4.66 -24.26
CA THR A 85 -10.23 5.84 -24.05
C THR A 85 -8.87 5.76 -24.79
N PRO A 86 -8.85 5.59 -26.12
CA PRO A 86 -7.62 5.45 -26.90
C PRO A 86 -6.69 6.68 -26.82
N GLU A 87 -7.24 7.90 -26.67
CA GLU A 87 -6.49 9.15 -26.63
C GLU A 87 -6.09 9.59 -25.21
N CYS A 88 -5.91 8.63 -24.30
CA CYS A 88 -5.64 8.92 -22.90
C CYS A 88 -4.34 9.75 -22.75
N ILE A 89 -4.50 11.01 -22.35
CA ILE A 89 -3.42 12.02 -22.38
C ILE A 89 -2.28 11.76 -21.39
N VAL A 90 -2.50 10.97 -20.34
CA VAL A 90 -1.43 10.59 -19.41
C VAL A 90 -0.52 9.49 -19.96
N LEU A 91 -0.94 8.77 -21.01
CA LEU A 91 -0.10 7.77 -21.66
C LEU A 91 1.01 8.45 -22.44
N GLU A 92 2.22 7.92 -22.30
CA GLU A 92 3.36 8.29 -23.13
C GLU A 92 2.98 8.16 -24.63
N PRO A 93 3.35 9.13 -25.50
CA PRO A 93 2.91 9.14 -26.89
C PRO A 93 3.15 7.84 -27.67
N GLY A 94 4.32 7.21 -27.52
CA GLY A 94 4.62 5.93 -28.16
C GLY A 94 3.74 4.78 -27.66
N LEU A 95 3.46 4.73 -26.35
CA LEU A 95 2.51 3.76 -25.79
C LEU A 95 1.07 4.01 -26.27
N ARG A 96 0.65 5.27 -26.39
CA ARG A 96 -0.68 5.65 -26.91
C ARG A 96 -0.86 5.22 -28.36
N ALA A 97 0.13 5.48 -29.20
CA ALA A 97 0.12 5.04 -30.60
C ALA A 97 0.06 3.51 -30.69
N ALA A 98 0.82 2.79 -29.85
CA ALA A 98 0.75 1.33 -29.78
C ALA A 98 -0.63 0.81 -29.34
N LEU A 99 -1.27 1.47 -28.36
CA LEU A 99 -2.62 1.14 -27.91
C LEU A 99 -3.64 1.26 -29.06
N ALA A 100 -3.55 2.30 -29.88
CA ALA A 100 -4.45 2.47 -31.04
C ALA A 100 -4.35 1.28 -32.02
N VAL A 101 -3.13 0.82 -32.31
CA VAL A 101 -2.91 -0.35 -33.18
C VAL A 101 -3.40 -1.65 -32.53
N VAL A 102 -3.12 -1.86 -31.24
CA VAL A 102 -3.63 -3.03 -30.50
C VAL A 102 -5.16 -3.03 -30.47
N ARG A 103 -5.79 -1.88 -30.22
CA ARG A 103 -7.25 -1.72 -30.23
C ARG A 103 -7.86 -2.09 -31.58
N ALA A 104 -7.28 -1.62 -32.69
CA ALA A 104 -7.73 -1.99 -34.02
C ALA A 104 -7.57 -3.49 -34.32
N TRP A 105 -6.50 -4.12 -33.83
CA TRP A 105 -6.27 -5.56 -33.98
C TRP A 105 -7.23 -6.43 -33.14
N LEU A 106 -7.78 -5.90 -32.05
CA LEU A 106 -8.71 -6.62 -31.17
C LEU A 106 -10.10 -6.84 -31.79
N VAL A 107 -10.40 -6.23 -32.95
CA VAL A 107 -11.67 -6.46 -33.65
C VAL A 107 -11.85 -7.96 -33.94
N GLY A 108 -12.98 -8.52 -33.50
CA GLY A 108 -13.29 -9.95 -33.60
C GLY A 108 -12.60 -10.86 -32.58
N LYS A 109 -11.76 -10.34 -31.68
CA LYS A 109 -11.06 -11.10 -30.62
C LYS A 109 -11.88 -11.19 -29.32
N ARG A 110 -13.08 -11.76 -29.40
CA ARG A 110 -14.05 -11.84 -28.27
C ARG A 110 -13.56 -12.63 -27.04
N ASP A 111 -12.51 -13.42 -27.21
CA ASP A 111 -11.85 -14.19 -26.17
C ASP A 111 -10.84 -13.37 -25.34
N VAL A 112 -10.42 -12.20 -25.79
CA VAL A 112 -9.53 -11.32 -25.03
C VAL A 112 -10.32 -10.52 -24.00
N HIS A 113 -10.03 -10.76 -22.72
CA HIS A 113 -10.69 -10.11 -21.58
C HIS A 113 -10.02 -8.77 -21.20
N SER A 114 -8.69 -8.70 -21.29
CA SER A 114 -7.93 -7.52 -20.89
C SER A 114 -6.52 -7.54 -21.45
N ILE A 115 -5.86 -6.37 -21.40
CA ILE A 115 -4.48 -6.18 -21.85
C ILE A 115 -3.62 -5.50 -20.79
N ASP A 116 -2.34 -5.88 -20.71
CA ASP A 116 -1.26 -5.13 -20.05
C ASP A 116 -0.25 -4.74 -21.12
N LEU A 117 -0.19 -3.46 -21.46
CA LEU A 117 0.72 -2.95 -22.49
C LEU A 117 1.74 -2.03 -21.82
N ARG A 118 3.01 -2.25 -22.13
CA ARG A 118 4.14 -1.49 -21.62
C ARG A 118 5.06 -1.06 -22.74
N ARG A 119 5.65 0.12 -22.60
CA ARG A 119 6.76 0.61 -23.43
C ARG A 119 7.96 0.96 -22.56
N SER A 120 9.11 0.37 -22.85
CA SER A 120 10.39 0.74 -22.24
C SER A 120 10.71 2.20 -22.58
N SER A 121 11.05 3.00 -21.58
CA SER A 121 11.44 4.41 -21.74
C SER A 121 12.81 4.57 -22.37
N ASP A 122 13.70 3.60 -22.15
CA ASP A 122 15.06 3.55 -22.69
C ASP A 122 15.09 3.05 -24.14
N SER A 123 14.60 1.82 -24.37
CA SER A 123 14.71 1.15 -25.68
C SER A 123 13.54 1.41 -26.63
N GLY A 124 12.40 1.88 -26.11
CA GLY A 124 11.15 1.96 -26.85
C GLY A 124 10.47 0.61 -27.13
N GLU A 125 11.03 -0.51 -26.66
CA GLU A 125 10.45 -1.84 -26.83
C GLU A 125 9.08 -1.95 -26.14
N LEU A 126 8.16 -2.64 -26.82
CA LEU A 126 6.81 -2.92 -26.33
C LEU A 126 6.71 -4.36 -25.83
N GLN A 127 6.02 -4.51 -24.71
CA GLN A 127 5.62 -5.80 -24.13
C GLN A 127 4.10 -5.81 -23.94
N LEU A 128 3.43 -6.83 -24.47
CA LEU A 128 1.98 -7.01 -24.39
C LEU A 128 1.65 -8.31 -23.65
N VAL A 129 0.79 -8.23 -22.63
CA VAL A 129 0.15 -9.41 -22.03
C VAL A 129 -1.33 -9.37 -22.36
N LEU A 130 -1.86 -10.49 -22.88
CA LEU A 130 -3.29 -10.68 -23.10
C LEU A 130 -3.82 -11.61 -21.99
N ALA A 131 -4.87 -11.19 -21.28
CA ALA A 131 -5.66 -12.12 -20.49
C ALA A 131 -6.78 -12.68 -21.37
N VAL A 132 -6.77 -13.98 -21.61
CA VAL A 132 -7.67 -14.65 -22.56
C VAL A 132 -8.59 -15.60 -21.81
N VAL A 133 -9.88 -15.56 -22.14
CA VAL A 133 -10.87 -16.52 -21.62
C VAL A 133 -10.47 -17.92 -22.09
N GLY A 134 -10.26 -18.84 -21.14
CA GLY A 134 -9.75 -20.19 -21.43
C GLY A 134 -8.22 -20.29 -21.49
N GLY A 135 -7.50 -19.17 -21.64
CA GLY A 135 -6.02 -19.11 -21.63
C GLY A 135 -5.35 -19.27 -22.98
N GLU A 136 -6.11 -19.53 -24.05
CA GLU A 136 -5.59 -19.69 -25.41
C GLU A 136 -6.31 -18.76 -26.38
N LEU A 137 -5.53 -18.11 -27.24
CA LEU A 137 -6.06 -17.18 -28.24
C LEU A 137 -6.63 -17.95 -29.45
N ARG A 138 -7.85 -17.60 -29.88
CA ARG A 138 -8.46 -18.12 -31.11
C ARG A 138 -7.58 -17.83 -32.33
N GLY A 139 -7.29 -18.87 -33.11
CA GLY A 139 -6.35 -18.83 -34.23
C GLY A 139 -4.87 -19.01 -33.83
N GLY A 140 -4.60 -19.22 -32.54
CA GLY A 140 -3.27 -19.50 -31.99
C GLY A 140 -2.24 -18.40 -32.29
N LYS A 141 -0.96 -18.78 -32.34
CA LYS A 141 0.15 -17.84 -32.61
C LYS A 141 0.01 -17.13 -33.97
N LYS A 142 -0.62 -17.74 -34.97
CA LYS A 142 -0.84 -17.14 -36.29
C LYS A 142 -1.69 -15.87 -36.22
N ALA A 143 -2.61 -15.78 -35.25
CA ALA A 143 -3.42 -14.58 -35.03
C ALA A 143 -2.60 -13.34 -34.63
N LEU A 144 -1.36 -13.52 -34.14
CA LEU A 144 -0.47 -12.44 -33.71
C LEU A 144 0.37 -11.85 -34.86
N ALA A 145 0.48 -12.54 -36.00
CA ALA A 145 1.39 -12.16 -37.09
C ALA A 145 1.14 -10.72 -37.58
N SER A 146 -0.11 -10.39 -37.88
CA SER A 146 -0.48 -9.04 -38.34
C SER A 146 -0.31 -7.96 -37.27
N LEU A 147 -0.32 -8.31 -35.97
CA LEU A 147 -0.06 -7.35 -34.91
C LEU A 147 1.43 -7.02 -34.83
N VAL A 148 2.27 -8.05 -34.89
CA VAL A 148 3.73 -7.92 -34.88
C VAL A 148 4.23 -7.12 -36.07
N GLU A 149 3.67 -7.38 -37.26
CA GLU A 149 4.01 -6.63 -38.49
C GLU A 149 3.68 -5.13 -38.35
N ARG A 150 2.52 -4.80 -37.77
CA ARG A 150 2.08 -3.41 -37.57
C ARG A 150 2.76 -2.70 -36.39
N LEU A 151 3.35 -3.45 -35.46
CA LEU A 151 4.10 -2.93 -34.32
C LEU A 151 5.51 -3.55 -34.26
N PRO A 152 6.47 -3.10 -35.08
CA PRO A 152 7.84 -3.64 -35.07
C PRO A 152 8.54 -3.52 -33.71
N ALA A 153 8.14 -2.55 -32.88
CA ALA A 153 8.63 -2.37 -31.51
C ALA A 153 8.06 -3.41 -30.52
N LEU A 154 7.03 -4.18 -30.88
CA LEU A 154 6.47 -5.26 -30.06
C LEU A 154 7.43 -6.46 -30.03
N LYS A 155 8.25 -6.50 -28.97
CA LYS A 155 9.30 -7.51 -28.81
C LYS A 155 8.89 -8.66 -27.90
N SER A 156 7.79 -8.55 -27.16
CA SER A 156 7.33 -9.61 -26.25
C SER A 156 5.80 -9.66 -26.20
N ILE A 157 5.22 -10.83 -26.44
CA ILE A 157 3.79 -11.10 -26.25
C ILE A 157 3.64 -12.31 -25.34
N ALA A 158 2.85 -12.15 -24.28
CA ALA A 158 2.51 -13.21 -23.35
C ALA A 158 0.99 -13.39 -23.21
N LEU A 159 0.56 -14.61 -22.90
CA LEU A 159 -0.83 -14.95 -22.61
C LEU A 159 -0.98 -15.37 -21.16
N SER A 160 -2.09 -14.99 -20.54
CA SER A 160 -2.53 -15.51 -19.24
C SER A 160 -3.99 -15.92 -19.33
N LYS A 161 -4.42 -16.88 -18.50
CA LYS A 161 -5.84 -17.21 -18.39
C LYS A 161 -6.55 -16.10 -17.62
N ALA A 162 -7.60 -15.54 -18.21
CA ALA A 162 -8.44 -14.55 -17.56
C ALA A 162 -9.01 -15.09 -16.24
N ASP A 163 -9.15 -14.22 -15.25
CA ASP A 163 -9.76 -14.57 -13.97
C ASP A 163 -11.23 -14.94 -14.19
N PRO A 164 -11.67 -16.18 -13.91
CA PRO A 164 -13.05 -16.60 -14.15
C PRO A 164 -14.06 -15.78 -13.35
N ASP A 165 -13.66 -15.30 -12.16
CA ASP A 165 -14.51 -14.48 -11.29
C ASP A 165 -14.43 -12.99 -11.64
N ARG A 166 -13.57 -12.60 -12.59
CA ARG A 166 -13.30 -11.20 -12.98
C ARG A 166 -12.88 -10.30 -11.79
N LYS A 167 -12.35 -10.90 -10.72
CA LYS A 167 -11.85 -10.17 -9.54
C LYS A 167 -10.55 -9.43 -9.85
N ARG A 168 -9.72 -10.00 -10.72
CA ARG A 168 -8.50 -9.35 -11.24
C ARG A 168 -8.68 -8.94 -12.69
N VAL A 169 -8.18 -7.75 -13.03
CA VAL A 169 -8.12 -7.29 -14.43
C VAL A 169 -7.26 -8.23 -15.27
N MET A 170 -6.10 -8.66 -14.76
CA MET A 170 -5.19 -9.56 -15.47
C MET A 170 -5.25 -10.98 -14.88
N GLY A 171 -4.92 -11.97 -15.71
CA GLY A 171 -4.61 -13.32 -15.26
C GLY A 171 -3.29 -13.41 -14.48
N SER A 172 -3.03 -14.57 -13.90
CA SER A 172 -1.75 -14.89 -13.26
C SER A 172 -0.81 -15.64 -14.22
N ALA A 173 0.48 -15.65 -13.86
CA ALA A 173 1.53 -16.45 -14.53
C ALA A 173 1.51 -16.38 -16.08
N PRO A 174 1.67 -15.17 -16.66
CA PRO A 174 1.66 -15.02 -18.10
C PRO A 174 2.81 -15.78 -18.75
N ALA A 175 2.52 -16.54 -19.82
CA ALA A 175 3.47 -17.31 -20.59
C ALA A 175 3.78 -16.62 -21.92
N VAL A 176 5.06 -16.44 -22.22
CA VAL A 176 5.51 -15.80 -23.46
C VAL A 176 5.23 -16.71 -24.66
N VAL A 177 4.50 -16.17 -25.64
CA VAL A 177 4.13 -16.89 -26.88
C VAL A 177 4.85 -16.36 -28.11
N TYR A 178 5.44 -15.16 -28.03
CA TYR A 178 6.21 -14.53 -29.08
C TYR A 178 7.32 -13.63 -28.52
N GLY A 179 8.50 -13.69 -29.14
CA GLY A 179 9.60 -12.76 -28.91
C GLY A 179 10.38 -13.01 -27.61
N LYS A 180 10.87 -11.92 -27.00
CA LYS A 180 11.74 -11.94 -25.82
C LYS A 180 10.98 -12.36 -24.56
N GLN A 181 11.70 -13.03 -23.65
CA GLN A 181 11.19 -13.38 -22.32
C GLN A 181 11.08 -12.17 -21.38
N ILE A 182 11.91 -11.15 -21.63
CA ILE A 182 11.97 -9.91 -20.86
C ILE A 182 12.05 -8.71 -21.82
N ILE A 183 11.69 -7.53 -21.32
CA ILE A 183 12.20 -6.27 -21.86
C ILE A 183 13.15 -5.64 -20.83
N GLU A 184 14.07 -4.80 -21.29
CA GLU A 184 14.96 -4.04 -20.43
C GLU A 184 14.39 -2.62 -20.18
N GLU A 185 14.69 -2.08 -19.00
CA GLU A 185 14.40 -0.69 -18.64
C GLU A 185 15.51 -0.16 -17.73
N THR A 186 15.70 1.15 -17.73
CA THR A 186 16.67 1.79 -16.84
C THR A 186 16.00 2.82 -15.94
N ILE A 187 16.43 2.86 -14.68
CA ILE A 187 16.16 4.00 -13.78
C ILE A 187 17.51 4.54 -13.32
N GLY A 188 17.84 5.75 -13.75
CA GLY A 188 19.19 6.29 -13.59
C GLY A 188 20.23 5.37 -14.24
N ALA A 189 21.26 4.98 -13.50
CA ALA A 189 22.31 4.09 -13.98
C ALA A 189 22.00 2.58 -13.82
N THR A 190 20.86 2.22 -13.22
CA THR A 190 20.53 0.82 -12.92
C THR A 190 19.64 0.24 -14.01
N ARG A 191 20.01 -0.95 -14.50
CA ARG A 191 19.24 -1.72 -15.49
C ARG A 191 18.40 -2.79 -14.83
N TYR A 192 17.19 -2.97 -15.33
CA TYR A 192 16.22 -3.95 -14.82
C TYR A 192 15.74 -4.86 -15.94
N HIS A 193 15.62 -6.15 -15.64
CA HIS A 193 14.86 -7.08 -16.47
C HIS A 193 13.39 -7.06 -16.06
N ILE A 194 12.50 -7.05 -17.05
CA ILE A 194 11.07 -6.99 -16.82
C ILE A 194 10.40 -8.15 -17.54
N HIS A 195 10.11 -9.20 -16.78
CA HIS A 195 9.23 -10.28 -17.21
C HIS A 195 7.77 -9.81 -17.37
N PRO A 196 7.00 -10.38 -18.30
CA PRO A 196 5.58 -10.07 -18.50
C PRO A 196 4.77 -10.16 -17.20
N GLY A 197 3.91 -9.17 -16.93
CA GLY A 197 3.08 -9.12 -15.73
C GLY A 197 3.78 -8.56 -14.48
N ALA A 198 5.11 -8.60 -14.39
CA ALA A 198 5.86 -8.09 -13.24
C ALA A 198 5.57 -6.60 -12.95
N PHE A 199 5.56 -6.20 -11.67
CA PHE A 199 5.40 -4.80 -11.31
C PHE A 199 6.66 -3.99 -11.67
N PHE A 200 6.47 -2.75 -12.12
CA PHE A 200 7.52 -1.76 -12.29
C PHE A 200 6.89 -0.37 -12.26
N GLN A 201 7.69 0.65 -11.96
CA GLN A 201 7.23 2.02 -11.90
C GLN A 201 6.69 2.47 -13.26
N VAL A 202 5.53 3.11 -13.26
CA VAL A 202 4.85 3.51 -14.51
C VAL A 202 5.43 4.81 -15.11
N ASP A 203 6.19 5.57 -14.33
CA ASP A 203 6.91 6.77 -14.74
C ASP A 203 8.39 6.59 -14.37
N PRO A 204 9.23 6.08 -15.28
CA PRO A 204 10.66 5.86 -15.01
C PRO A 204 11.43 7.13 -14.63
N LYS A 205 11.04 8.30 -15.16
CA LYS A 205 11.69 9.58 -14.87
C LYS A 205 11.42 10.03 -13.44
N GLN A 206 10.17 9.94 -13.00
CA GLN A 206 9.83 10.29 -11.62
C GLN A 206 10.30 9.21 -10.63
N ALA A 207 10.34 7.94 -11.05
CA ALA A 207 10.96 6.87 -10.28
C ALA A 207 12.45 7.13 -9.99
N GLU A 208 13.19 7.75 -10.91
CA GLU A 208 14.59 8.13 -10.67
C GLU A 208 14.72 9.12 -9.50
N ARG A 209 13.79 10.08 -9.37
CA ARG A 209 13.76 11.00 -8.23
C ARG A 209 13.48 10.26 -6.92
N LEU A 210 12.55 9.32 -6.95
CA LEU A 210 12.26 8.46 -5.80
C LEU A 210 13.49 7.61 -5.41
N HIS A 211 14.20 7.05 -6.39
CA HIS A 211 15.44 6.30 -6.15
C HIS A 211 16.53 7.16 -5.53
N LYS A 212 16.70 8.41 -5.97
CA LYS A 212 17.66 9.36 -5.38
C LYS A 212 17.33 9.66 -3.91
N LEU A 213 16.05 9.86 -3.58
CA LEU A 213 15.61 10.07 -2.20
C LEU A 213 15.91 8.84 -1.33
N VAL A 214 15.59 7.64 -1.80
CA VAL A 214 15.89 6.39 -1.08
C VAL A 214 17.39 6.19 -0.91
N PHE A 215 18.19 6.40 -1.96
CA PHE A 215 19.65 6.32 -1.91
C PHE A 215 20.23 7.27 -0.85
N THR A 216 19.74 8.51 -0.81
CA THR A 216 20.18 9.53 0.15
C THR A 216 19.79 9.14 1.58
N ALA A 217 18.55 8.66 1.77
CA ALA A 217 18.05 8.19 3.06
C ALA A 217 18.82 6.97 3.60
N VAL A 218 19.22 6.06 2.72
CA VAL A 218 20.07 4.91 3.06
C VAL A 218 21.48 5.37 3.45
N GLY A 219 22.06 6.32 2.71
CA GLY A 219 23.40 6.84 2.95
C GLY A 219 24.50 5.79 2.76
N ASN A 220 25.46 5.76 3.69
CA ASN A 220 26.67 4.93 3.60
C ASN A 220 26.53 3.51 4.18
N ALA A 221 25.29 3.07 4.45
CA ALA A 221 25.01 1.72 4.93
C ALA A 221 25.68 0.65 4.05
N GLN A 222 26.34 -0.32 4.69
CA GLN A 222 27.08 -1.39 4.01
C GLN A 222 26.25 -2.67 3.88
N THR A 223 25.32 -2.91 4.80
CA THR A 223 24.36 -4.01 4.74
C THR A 223 22.92 -3.50 4.63
N VAL A 224 22.21 -3.93 3.59
CA VAL A 224 20.83 -3.51 3.29
C VAL A 224 19.90 -4.72 3.27
N LEU A 225 18.75 -4.64 3.94
CA LEU A 225 17.64 -5.58 3.78
C LEU A 225 16.47 -4.86 3.09
N ASP A 226 16.20 -5.21 1.83
CA ASP A 226 15.11 -4.67 1.01
C ASP A 226 13.91 -5.63 1.02
N LEU A 227 12.86 -5.25 1.74
CA LEU A 227 11.63 -6.03 1.90
C LEU A 227 10.57 -5.55 0.90
N TYR A 228 9.85 -6.50 0.30
CA TYR A 228 8.92 -6.24 -0.82
C TYR A 228 9.65 -5.69 -2.05
N SER A 229 10.80 -6.30 -2.36
CA SER A 229 11.78 -5.76 -3.30
C SER A 229 11.32 -5.76 -4.77
N GLY A 230 10.26 -6.51 -5.12
CA GLY A 230 9.74 -6.60 -6.47
C GLY A 230 10.80 -7.11 -7.44
N VAL A 231 11.04 -6.37 -8.53
CA VAL A 231 12.12 -6.67 -9.48
C VAL A 231 13.51 -6.20 -8.99
N GLY A 232 13.67 -5.94 -7.69
CA GLY A 232 14.89 -5.43 -7.09
C GLY A 232 15.10 -3.92 -7.32
N ALA A 233 14.02 -3.14 -7.40
CA ALA A 233 14.07 -1.71 -7.75
C ALA A 233 15.10 -0.94 -6.90
N TYR A 234 15.05 -1.10 -5.58
CA TYR A 234 16.00 -0.48 -4.65
C TYR A 234 17.22 -1.36 -4.42
N ALA A 235 17.06 -2.67 -4.21
CA ALA A 235 18.17 -3.58 -3.99
C ALA A 235 19.29 -3.46 -5.04
N LEU A 236 18.95 -3.47 -6.34
CA LEU A 236 19.92 -3.37 -7.42
C LEU A 236 20.53 -1.97 -7.51
N MET A 237 19.73 -0.93 -7.27
CA MET A 237 20.17 0.47 -7.27
C MET A 237 21.13 0.77 -6.12
N LEU A 238 20.91 0.16 -4.95
CA LEU A 238 21.74 0.31 -3.76
C LEU A 238 22.97 -0.60 -3.77
N ALA A 239 23.03 -1.62 -4.60
CA ALA A 239 24.12 -2.61 -4.61
C ALA A 239 25.53 -2.02 -4.83
N PRO A 240 25.77 -1.06 -5.74
CA PRO A 240 27.11 -0.58 -6.01
C PRO A 240 27.80 -0.01 -4.76
N GLY A 241 28.98 -0.52 -4.41
CA GLY A 241 29.77 -0.05 -3.26
C GLY A 241 29.27 -0.51 -1.89
N ARG A 242 28.29 -1.44 -1.83
CA ARG A 242 27.78 -2.02 -0.57
C ARG A 242 28.39 -3.40 -0.34
N LYS A 243 28.56 -3.80 0.92
CA LYS A 243 29.06 -5.12 1.29
C LYS A 243 28.05 -6.23 0.99
N ARG A 244 26.78 -6.03 1.34
CA ARG A 244 25.71 -7.02 1.15
C ARG A 244 24.36 -6.34 1.01
N VAL A 245 23.54 -6.81 0.09
CA VAL A 245 22.14 -6.43 -0.04
C VAL A 245 21.31 -7.71 -0.10
N VAL A 246 20.28 -7.80 0.71
CA VAL A 246 19.32 -8.93 0.69
C VAL A 246 17.98 -8.40 0.22
N ALA A 247 17.46 -8.93 -0.88
CA ALA A 247 16.20 -8.56 -1.49
C ALA A 247 15.18 -9.68 -1.27
N VAL A 248 14.05 -9.38 -0.63
CA VAL A 248 12.99 -10.37 -0.33
C VAL A 248 11.76 -10.04 -1.14
N GLU A 249 11.25 -11.00 -1.90
CA GLU A 249 10.09 -10.84 -2.77
C GLU A 249 9.24 -12.11 -2.82
N GLU A 250 7.92 -11.97 -2.68
CA GLU A 250 7.02 -13.13 -2.65
C GLU A 250 6.64 -13.64 -4.04
N VAL A 251 6.62 -12.76 -5.05
CA VAL A 251 6.25 -13.09 -6.43
C VAL A 251 7.48 -13.69 -7.14
N PRO A 252 7.50 -15.00 -7.45
CA PRO A 252 8.69 -15.66 -7.98
C PRO A 252 9.19 -15.06 -9.29
N GLN A 253 8.28 -14.57 -10.13
CA GLN A 253 8.63 -13.93 -11.39
C GLN A 253 9.36 -12.59 -11.18
N ALA A 254 8.99 -11.81 -10.16
CA ALA A 254 9.65 -10.56 -9.84
C ALA A 254 11.01 -10.82 -9.18
N ALA A 255 11.08 -11.79 -8.25
CA ALA A 255 12.34 -12.25 -7.67
C ALA A 255 13.32 -12.76 -8.75
N ARG A 256 12.81 -13.51 -9.73
CA ARG A 256 13.61 -13.96 -10.89
C ARG A 256 14.16 -12.78 -11.70
N SER A 257 13.33 -11.77 -12.01
CA SER A 257 13.79 -10.55 -12.67
C SER A 257 14.97 -9.91 -11.96
N ALA A 258 14.92 -9.82 -10.62
CA ALA A 258 15.98 -9.25 -9.81
C ALA A 258 17.25 -10.13 -9.85
N ALA A 259 17.08 -11.45 -9.67
CA ALA A 259 18.19 -12.40 -9.60
C ALA A 259 18.98 -12.52 -10.90
N GLU A 260 18.32 -12.39 -12.06
CA GLU A 260 18.97 -12.47 -13.38
C GLU A 260 20.01 -11.36 -13.63
N VAL A 261 19.86 -10.20 -12.97
CA VAL A 261 20.78 -9.04 -13.09
C VAL A 261 21.49 -8.70 -11.79
N ALA A 262 21.30 -9.50 -10.74
CA ALA A 262 21.87 -9.25 -9.42
C ALA A 262 23.41 -9.35 -9.45
N PRO A 263 24.15 -8.32 -9.01
CA PRO A 263 25.58 -8.45 -8.78
C PRO A 263 25.86 -9.39 -7.60
N ARG A 264 27.12 -9.84 -7.46
CA ARG A 264 27.53 -10.85 -6.47
C ARG A 264 27.20 -10.52 -5.01
N ASN A 265 27.07 -9.24 -4.68
CA ASN A 265 26.76 -8.78 -3.33
C ASN A 265 25.25 -8.64 -3.06
N VAL A 266 24.39 -9.00 -4.03
CA VAL A 266 22.93 -9.02 -3.88
C VAL A 266 22.45 -10.46 -3.78
N GLU A 267 21.81 -10.79 -2.67
CA GLU A 267 21.10 -12.05 -2.44
C GLU A 267 19.61 -11.83 -2.67
N VAL A 268 18.99 -12.59 -3.56
CA VAL A 268 17.55 -12.51 -3.82
C VAL A 268 16.84 -13.73 -3.22
N ILE A 269 15.88 -13.49 -2.33
CA ILE A 269 15.11 -14.50 -1.62
C ILE A 269 13.66 -14.44 -2.11
N SER A 270 13.23 -15.48 -2.84
CA SER A 270 11.83 -15.63 -3.28
C SER A 270 10.97 -16.19 -2.14
N ARG A 271 10.46 -15.33 -1.25
CA ARG A 271 9.63 -15.71 -0.11
C ARG A 271 8.76 -14.55 0.36
N ARG A 272 7.64 -14.88 1.01
CA ARG A 272 6.88 -13.94 1.83
C ARG A 272 7.75 -13.38 2.95
N VAL A 273 7.65 -12.07 3.18
CA VAL A 273 8.46 -11.39 4.21
C VAL A 273 8.08 -11.85 5.63
N GLU A 274 6.82 -12.27 5.83
CA GLU A 274 6.29 -12.79 7.08
C GLU A 274 6.93 -14.14 7.46
N ASP A 275 7.39 -14.88 6.45
CA ASP A 275 8.02 -16.20 6.60
C ASP A 275 9.56 -16.11 6.59
N LEU A 276 10.11 -14.90 6.62
CA LEU A 276 11.55 -14.65 6.61
C LEU A 276 12.16 -14.96 7.98
N LYS A 277 13.15 -15.86 7.99
CA LYS A 277 13.93 -16.23 9.18
C LYS A 277 15.32 -15.59 9.09
N VAL A 278 15.39 -14.32 9.45
CA VAL A 278 16.63 -13.52 9.48
C VAL A 278 16.75 -12.95 10.87
N ASP A 279 17.87 -13.22 11.55
CA ASP A 279 18.12 -12.77 12.92
C ASP A 279 19.37 -11.91 13.02
N GLU A 280 20.19 -11.84 11.96
CA GLU A 280 21.36 -10.97 11.92
C GLU A 280 20.97 -9.49 11.69
N PRO A 281 21.72 -8.55 12.29
CA PRO A 281 21.46 -7.13 12.11
C PRO A 281 21.90 -6.61 10.74
N PHE A 282 21.17 -5.61 10.24
CA PHE A 282 21.49 -4.83 9.05
C PHE A 282 21.71 -3.36 9.43
N ASP A 283 22.53 -2.64 8.65
CA ASP A 283 22.70 -1.20 8.84
C ASP A 283 21.39 -0.46 8.55
N VAL A 284 20.66 -0.91 7.51
CA VAL A 284 19.37 -0.35 7.11
C VAL A 284 18.39 -1.41 6.61
N VAL A 285 17.11 -1.21 6.92
CA VAL A 285 15.98 -1.91 6.28
C VAL A 285 15.24 -0.96 5.36
N VAL A 286 14.94 -1.38 4.13
CA VAL A 286 14.05 -0.68 3.20
C VAL A 286 12.71 -1.44 3.17
N LEU A 287 11.61 -0.71 3.36
CA LEU A 287 10.24 -1.23 3.28
C LEU A 287 9.52 -0.55 2.12
N ASN A 288 8.98 -1.33 1.18
CA ASN A 288 8.11 -0.82 0.11
C ASN A 288 6.83 -1.68 -0.06
N PRO A 289 5.97 -1.77 0.97
CA PRO A 289 4.81 -2.63 0.91
C PRO A 289 3.74 -2.12 -0.05
N ALA A 290 2.78 -3.00 -0.36
CA ALA A 290 1.56 -2.61 -1.07
C ALA A 290 0.72 -1.59 -0.27
N ARG A 291 -0.33 -1.04 -0.89
CA ARG A 291 -1.26 -0.05 -0.30
C ARG A 291 -1.85 -0.40 1.07
N ARG A 292 -1.86 -1.68 1.46
CA ARG A 292 -2.33 -2.15 2.78
C ARG A 292 -1.34 -1.88 3.92
N GLY A 293 -0.13 -1.43 3.59
CA GLY A 293 1.00 -1.34 4.52
C GLY A 293 1.62 -2.70 4.82
N SER A 294 2.45 -2.74 5.86
CA SER A 294 3.12 -3.96 6.31
C SER A 294 2.31 -4.67 7.40
N ASP A 295 2.51 -5.98 7.51
CA ASP A 295 2.07 -6.71 8.69
C ASP A 295 2.82 -6.24 9.94
N VAL A 296 2.16 -6.28 11.09
CA VAL A 296 2.73 -5.79 12.35
C VAL A 296 3.95 -6.61 12.77
N GLY A 297 3.90 -7.93 12.64
CA GLY A 297 5.02 -8.80 12.97
C GLY A 297 6.25 -8.47 12.14
N VAL A 298 6.05 -8.13 10.86
CA VAL A 298 7.12 -7.66 9.96
C VAL A 298 7.67 -6.32 10.42
N LEU A 299 6.84 -5.35 10.80
CA LEU A 299 7.30 -4.05 11.30
C LEU A 299 8.15 -4.19 12.57
N VAL A 300 7.68 -4.99 13.52
CA VAL A 300 8.39 -5.27 14.78
C VAL A 300 9.72 -5.95 14.49
N LYS A 301 9.72 -6.96 13.61
CA LYS A 301 10.94 -7.66 13.21
C LYS A 301 11.91 -6.73 12.49
N ALA A 302 11.46 -5.97 11.52
CA ALA A 302 12.28 -5.00 10.79
C ALA A 302 12.90 -3.95 11.74
N ALA A 303 12.13 -3.47 12.72
CA ALA A 303 12.62 -2.56 13.75
C ALA A 303 13.69 -3.21 14.64
N SER A 304 13.65 -4.51 14.90
CA SER A 304 14.70 -5.18 15.69
C SER A 304 15.98 -5.42 14.90
N LEU A 305 15.89 -5.57 13.57
CA LEU A 305 17.03 -5.90 12.70
C LEU A 305 17.91 -4.70 12.34
N ALA A 306 17.43 -3.45 12.40
CA ALA A 306 18.22 -2.29 12.00
C ALA A 306 18.07 -1.07 12.92
N LYS A 307 19.08 -0.19 12.87
CA LYS A 307 19.06 1.12 13.55
C LYS A 307 18.52 2.24 12.65
N ARG A 308 18.50 2.04 11.34
CA ARG A 308 17.92 2.95 10.35
C ARG A 308 16.92 2.20 9.48
N MET A 309 15.88 2.88 9.06
CA MET A 309 14.88 2.33 8.14
C MET A 309 14.46 3.37 7.13
N VAL A 310 14.22 2.94 5.89
CA VAL A 310 13.62 3.76 4.84
C VAL A 310 12.29 3.12 4.46
N TYR A 311 11.20 3.85 4.67
CA TYR A 311 9.86 3.39 4.36
C TYR A 311 9.34 4.16 3.15
N VAL A 312 9.00 3.44 2.08
CA VAL A 312 8.36 3.96 0.88
C VAL A 312 6.89 3.51 0.88
N SER A 313 5.96 4.44 0.73
CA SER A 313 4.52 4.13 0.77
C SER A 313 3.71 5.01 -0.17
N CYS A 314 2.77 4.37 -0.87
CA CYS A 314 1.72 5.02 -1.65
C CYS A 314 0.41 5.25 -0.86
N GLY A 315 0.33 4.78 0.38
CA GLY A 315 -0.87 4.84 1.23
C GLY A 315 -0.65 5.72 2.48
N PRO A 316 -1.17 6.97 2.51
CA PRO A 316 -1.00 7.87 3.65
C PRO A 316 -1.51 7.31 4.99
N GLU A 317 -2.68 6.69 4.98
CA GLU A 317 -3.37 6.22 6.17
C GLU A 317 -2.66 5.00 6.79
N THR A 318 -2.25 4.04 5.94
CA THR A 318 -1.48 2.87 6.37
C THR A 318 -0.05 3.25 6.74
N LEU A 319 0.57 4.22 6.05
CA LEU A 319 1.86 4.76 6.44
C LEU A 319 1.81 5.33 7.86
N ALA A 320 0.84 6.20 8.16
CA ALA A 320 0.72 6.81 9.48
C ALA A 320 0.55 5.76 10.59
N ARG A 321 -0.26 4.71 10.35
CA ARG A 321 -0.40 3.55 11.24
C ARG A 321 0.93 2.83 11.45
N ASP A 322 1.62 2.49 10.36
CA ASP A 322 2.85 1.70 10.40
C ASP A 322 3.97 2.48 11.10
N LEU A 323 4.04 3.80 10.91
CA LEU A 323 4.97 4.68 11.63
C LEU A 323 4.68 4.74 13.14
N ASP A 324 3.42 4.70 13.57
CA ASP A 324 3.07 4.66 15.01
C ASP A 324 3.53 3.35 15.66
N ILE A 325 3.32 2.22 14.98
CA ILE A 325 3.80 0.90 15.41
C ILE A 325 5.33 0.90 15.50
N LEU A 326 6.01 1.39 14.46
CA LEU A 326 7.47 1.50 14.43
C LEU A 326 7.99 2.43 15.55
N ALA A 327 7.29 3.52 15.85
CA ALA A 327 7.64 4.42 16.95
C ALA A 327 7.51 3.76 18.32
N ALA A 328 6.52 2.87 18.52
CA ALA A 328 6.42 2.05 19.73
C ALA A 328 7.62 1.09 19.88
N HIS A 329 8.26 0.72 18.77
CA HIS A 329 9.46 -0.13 18.71
C HIS A 329 10.76 0.67 18.59
N GLY A 330 10.74 1.96 18.92
CA GLY A 330 11.93 2.80 18.99
C GLY A 330 12.47 3.24 17.64
N MET A 331 11.66 3.23 16.58
CA MET A 331 12.01 3.81 15.28
C MET A 331 11.30 5.15 15.11
N ARG A 332 12.05 6.26 15.14
CA ARG A 332 11.50 7.62 15.09
C ARG A 332 11.69 8.22 13.72
N VAL A 333 10.66 8.88 13.22
CA VAL A 333 10.71 9.63 11.97
C VAL A 333 11.70 10.79 12.10
N VAL A 334 12.70 10.83 11.22
CA VAL A 334 13.66 11.93 11.12
C VAL A 334 13.50 12.75 9.84
N ASN A 335 12.93 12.16 8.79
CA ASN A 335 12.64 12.85 7.53
C ASN A 335 11.39 12.27 6.86
N VAL A 336 10.64 13.13 6.16
CA VAL A 336 9.44 12.78 5.38
C VAL A 336 9.51 13.55 4.08
N GLN A 337 9.41 12.89 2.93
CA GLN A 337 9.32 13.55 1.63
C GLN A 337 8.18 12.93 0.81
N PRO A 338 7.04 13.63 0.67
CA PRO A 338 6.01 13.23 -0.28
C PRO A 338 6.45 13.57 -1.71
N VAL A 339 6.09 12.72 -2.66
CA VAL A 339 6.45 12.79 -4.08
C VAL A 339 5.22 12.49 -4.92
N ASP A 340 4.98 13.33 -5.93
CA ASP A 340 3.94 13.09 -6.91
C ASP A 340 4.45 12.18 -8.04
N LEU A 341 4.14 10.88 -7.96
CA LEU A 341 4.38 9.93 -9.06
C LEU A 341 3.21 9.81 -10.05
N PHE A 342 2.04 10.34 -9.68
CA PHE A 342 0.81 10.16 -10.44
C PHE A 342 0.04 11.48 -10.50
N PRO A 343 0.52 12.46 -11.30
CA PRO A 343 -0.22 13.69 -11.56
C PRO A 343 -1.65 13.37 -12.01
N GLN A 344 -2.59 14.28 -11.71
CA GLN A 344 -4.02 14.16 -11.97
C GLN A 344 -4.79 13.17 -11.08
N THR A 345 -4.10 12.43 -10.20
CA THR A 345 -4.68 11.49 -9.25
C THR A 345 -4.45 11.95 -7.80
N PRO A 346 -5.23 11.48 -6.81
CA PRO A 346 -5.01 11.82 -5.40
C PRO A 346 -3.87 11.01 -4.76
N GLU A 347 -3.17 10.18 -5.53
CA GLU A 347 -2.09 9.34 -5.01
C GLU A 347 -0.85 10.17 -4.71
N VAL A 348 -0.19 9.83 -3.61
CA VAL A 348 1.04 10.48 -3.15
C VAL A 348 1.96 9.40 -2.62
N GLU A 349 3.14 9.27 -3.21
CA GLU A 349 4.19 8.41 -2.70
C GLU A 349 4.93 9.17 -1.60
N THR A 350 5.38 8.50 -0.55
CA THR A 350 6.10 9.14 0.54
C THR A 350 7.32 8.32 0.92
N VAL A 351 8.48 8.96 0.94
CA VAL A 351 9.72 8.38 1.50
C VAL A 351 9.88 8.90 2.92
N VAL A 352 9.97 8.00 3.88
CA VAL A 352 10.19 8.31 5.29
C VAL A 352 11.50 7.69 5.74
N THR A 353 12.36 8.48 6.37
CA THR A 353 13.56 7.98 7.04
C THR A 353 13.27 7.88 8.52
N LEU A 354 13.56 6.71 9.11
CA LEU A 354 13.47 6.47 10.53
C LEU A 354 14.82 6.09 11.10
N GLU A 355 15.07 6.51 12.34
CA GLU A 355 16.26 6.16 13.11
C GLU A 355 15.90 5.63 14.50
N ARG A 356 16.80 4.83 15.07
CA ARG A 356 16.66 4.33 16.43
C ARG A 356 16.63 5.50 17.41
N GLY A 357 15.57 5.54 18.21
CA GLY A 357 15.39 6.52 19.28
C GLY A 357 14.56 5.94 20.43
N PRO A 358 14.20 6.78 21.42
CA PRO A 358 13.34 6.35 22.52
C PRO A 358 12.00 5.85 21.99
N ALA A 359 11.60 4.66 22.44
CA ALA A 359 10.30 4.09 22.15
C ALA A 359 9.18 5.04 22.62
N VAL A 360 8.25 5.34 21.73
CA VAL A 360 7.05 6.12 22.09
C VAL A 360 6.12 5.20 22.86
N ARG A 361 6.17 5.28 24.19
CA ARG A 361 5.29 4.53 25.09
C ARG A 361 4.09 5.36 25.56
N GLU A 362 4.22 6.69 25.56
CA GLU A 362 3.18 7.64 25.95
C GLU A 362 2.41 8.17 24.74
N TRP A 363 1.13 8.44 24.94
CA TRP A 363 0.20 8.85 23.89
C TRP A 363 0.02 10.38 23.89
N LYS A 364 0.45 11.05 22.83
CA LYS A 364 0.13 12.47 22.63
C LYS A 364 -1.09 12.58 21.72
N VAL A 365 -2.24 12.90 22.30
CA VAL A 365 -3.49 13.16 21.57
C VAL A 365 -3.54 14.66 21.22
N PRO A 366 -4.02 15.08 20.04
CA PRO A 366 -4.05 16.49 19.67
C PRO A 366 -4.75 17.35 20.75
N GLY A 367 -4.01 18.28 21.35
CA GLY A 367 -4.52 19.17 22.40
C GLY A 367 -4.13 18.85 23.84
N GLY A 368 -3.32 17.82 24.11
CA GLY A 368 -2.81 17.54 25.46
C GLY A 368 -1.84 16.36 25.55
N GLN A 369 -1.24 16.15 26.73
CA GLN A 369 -0.50 14.91 27.02
C GLN A 369 -1.44 13.92 27.71
N ALA A 370 -1.67 12.76 27.12
CA ALA A 370 -2.24 11.63 27.86
C ALA A 370 -1.08 10.74 28.34
N ARG A 371 -0.92 10.59 29.66
CA ARG A 371 0.03 9.62 30.23
C ARG A 371 -0.52 8.21 29.99
N GLY A 372 -0.34 7.73 28.75
CA GLY A 372 -1.08 6.58 28.22
C GLY A 372 -2.60 6.78 28.28
N PRO A 373 -3.41 5.77 27.98
CA PRO A 373 -4.86 5.89 28.07
C PRO A 373 -5.39 5.98 29.53
N TRP A 374 -4.52 5.88 30.55
CA TRP A 374 -4.92 5.45 31.89
C TRP A 374 -4.38 6.26 33.07
N GLY A 375 -3.37 7.11 32.88
CA GLY A 375 -2.74 7.87 33.97
C GLY A 375 -3.49 9.15 34.37
N SER A 376 -4.37 9.63 33.50
CA SER A 376 -5.20 10.83 33.71
C SER A 376 -6.38 10.81 32.73
N ASP A 377 -7.48 11.51 33.06
CA ASP A 377 -8.46 11.86 32.03
C ASP A 377 -7.72 12.55 30.88
N PRO A 378 -7.99 12.24 29.60
CA PRO A 378 -7.40 12.96 28.47
C PRO A 378 -7.85 14.43 28.57
N SER A 379 -7.03 15.28 29.19
CA SER A 379 -7.26 16.70 29.32
C SER A 379 -6.60 17.40 28.14
N GLY A 380 -7.42 18.04 27.29
CA GLY A 380 -6.94 18.71 26.09
C GLY A 380 -8.04 19.05 25.09
N ALA A 381 -7.64 19.62 23.94
CA ALA A 381 -8.50 20.14 22.86
C ALA A 381 -9.56 19.16 22.29
N ILE A 382 -9.53 17.88 22.70
CA ILE A 382 -10.49 16.83 22.33
C ILE A 382 -11.74 16.87 23.21
N GLY A 383 -11.71 17.54 24.37
CA GLY A 383 -12.79 17.49 25.36
C GLY A 383 -12.88 16.13 26.06
N ARG A 384 -13.79 16.00 27.04
CA ARG A 384 -14.09 14.69 27.67
C ARG A 384 -14.64 13.73 26.61
N PRO A 385 -14.14 12.50 26.51
CA PRO A 385 -14.71 11.51 25.60
C PRO A 385 -16.09 11.06 26.09
N ASP A 386 -17.06 11.00 25.18
CA ASP A 386 -18.41 10.51 25.48
C ASP A 386 -18.52 9.00 25.20
N ARG A 387 -17.61 8.45 24.39
CA ARG A 387 -17.62 7.05 23.96
C ARG A 387 -16.22 6.44 23.85
N VAL A 388 -16.12 5.13 24.06
CA VAL A 388 -14.85 4.38 24.02
C VAL A 388 -15.11 3.00 23.45
N LEU A 389 -14.26 2.52 22.55
CA LEU A 389 -14.18 1.12 22.15
C LEU A 389 -13.00 0.45 22.82
N ALA A 390 -13.25 -0.68 23.48
CA ALA A 390 -12.22 -1.46 24.14
C ALA A 390 -12.36 -2.93 23.78
N LEU A 391 -11.23 -3.60 23.60
CA LEU A 391 -11.18 -5.06 23.55
C LEU A 391 -11.10 -5.60 24.98
N ILE A 392 -12.18 -6.24 25.42
CA ILE A 392 -12.37 -6.76 26.77
C ILE A 392 -12.16 -8.27 26.77
N LEU A 393 -11.42 -8.77 27.76
CA LEU A 393 -11.12 -10.18 27.92
C LEU A 393 -12.36 -10.98 28.34
N GLY A 394 -12.53 -12.10 27.65
CA GLY A 394 -13.67 -12.98 27.85
C GLY A 394 -14.95 -12.47 27.20
N GLU A 395 -16.03 -13.18 27.48
CA GLU A 395 -17.37 -12.82 27.00
C GLU A 395 -18.08 -11.93 28.01
N THR A 396 -18.25 -10.65 27.69
CA THR A 396 -19.04 -9.72 28.50
C THR A 396 -20.52 -9.90 28.22
N PRO A 397 -21.45 -9.47 29.10
CA PRO A 397 -22.86 -9.32 28.74
C PRO A 397 -23.07 -8.48 27.46
N ALA A 398 -24.23 -8.62 26.82
CA ALA A 398 -24.55 -7.87 25.60
C ALA A 398 -24.63 -6.35 25.85
N ASN A 399 -25.08 -5.96 27.04
CA ASN A 399 -25.12 -4.60 27.55
C ASN A 399 -25.01 -4.64 29.08
N GLY A 400 -24.72 -3.49 29.68
CA GLY A 400 -24.68 -3.36 31.13
C GLY A 400 -24.22 -1.98 31.59
N GLU A 401 -24.27 -1.76 32.89
CA GLU A 401 -23.74 -0.57 33.54
C GLU A 401 -22.39 -0.88 34.19
N ILE A 402 -21.51 0.12 34.19
CA ILE A 402 -20.22 0.08 34.85
C ILE A 402 -19.96 1.43 35.54
N PRO A 403 -19.13 1.47 36.58
CA PRO A 403 -18.76 2.74 37.22
C PRO A 403 -18.26 3.76 36.19
N GLY A 404 -18.96 4.88 35.99
CA GLY A 404 -18.57 5.90 35.00
C GLY A 404 -19.13 5.70 33.59
N GLY A 405 -20.04 4.75 33.35
CA GLY A 405 -20.71 4.63 32.06
C GLY A 405 -21.65 3.45 31.88
N ARG A 406 -22.12 3.30 30.65
CA ARG A 406 -22.89 2.14 30.16
C ARG A 406 -22.11 1.48 29.06
N PHE A 407 -22.28 0.19 28.84
CA PHE A 407 -21.60 -0.48 27.74
C PHE A 407 -22.54 -1.34 26.90
N LYS A 408 -22.12 -1.57 25.65
CA LYS A 408 -22.75 -2.46 24.69
C LYS A 408 -21.67 -3.26 23.97
N ARG A 409 -21.77 -4.58 24.00
CA ARG A 409 -20.92 -5.47 23.20
C ARG A 409 -21.33 -5.33 21.73
N ILE A 410 -20.38 -4.92 20.90
CA ILE A 410 -20.60 -4.71 19.46
C ILE A 410 -20.31 -5.98 18.66
N ALA A 411 -19.29 -6.72 19.08
CA ALA A 411 -18.86 -7.96 18.45
C ALA A 411 -18.16 -8.86 19.46
N LYS A 412 -18.09 -10.15 19.11
CA LYS A 412 -17.25 -11.14 19.79
C LYS A 412 -16.12 -11.50 18.83
N VAL A 413 -14.89 -11.26 19.26
CA VAL A 413 -13.69 -11.48 18.44
C VAL A 413 -12.85 -12.52 19.15
N ALA A 414 -12.75 -13.71 18.54
CA ALA A 414 -12.23 -14.91 19.19
C ALA A 414 -12.93 -15.18 20.55
N SER A 415 -12.17 -15.24 21.64
CA SER A 415 -12.67 -15.42 23.01
C SER A 415 -12.87 -14.09 23.77
N HIS A 416 -12.89 -12.96 23.06
CA HIS A 416 -12.92 -11.62 23.64
C HIS A 416 -14.10 -10.80 23.11
N SER A 417 -14.45 -9.74 23.82
CA SER A 417 -15.58 -8.87 23.51
C SER A 417 -15.10 -7.50 23.05
N LEU A 418 -15.48 -7.08 21.84
CA LEU A 418 -15.33 -5.69 21.43
C LEU A 418 -16.51 -4.91 22.00
N VAL A 419 -16.23 -4.01 22.92
CA VAL A 419 -17.25 -3.31 23.70
C VAL A 419 -17.19 -1.81 23.44
N ARG A 420 -18.37 -1.21 23.22
CA ARG A 420 -18.57 0.23 23.24
C ARG A 420 -19.02 0.66 24.61
N ILE A 421 -18.34 1.63 25.17
CA ILE A 421 -18.64 2.24 26.47
C ILE A 421 -19.12 3.65 26.18
N GLU A 422 -20.32 3.98 26.60
CA GLU A 422 -20.83 5.35 26.70
C GLU A 422 -20.45 5.88 28.08
N LEU A 423 -19.58 6.89 28.12
CA LEU A 423 -19.09 7.45 29.37
C LEU A 423 -20.10 8.45 29.94
N SER A 424 -20.48 8.24 31.20
CA SER A 424 -21.22 9.21 32.02
C SER A 424 -20.34 9.88 33.08
N GLY A 425 -19.10 9.41 33.23
CA GLY A 425 -18.08 9.95 34.13
C GLY A 425 -16.67 9.80 33.53
N GLY A 426 -15.65 9.68 34.38
CA GLY A 426 -14.26 9.52 33.93
C GLY A 426 -14.00 8.19 33.24
N LEU A 427 -13.05 8.19 32.29
CA LEU A 427 -12.61 7.01 31.54
C LEU A 427 -12.04 5.93 32.48
N VAL A 428 -11.22 6.35 33.44
CA VAL A 428 -10.51 5.46 34.37
C VAL A 428 -11.47 4.62 35.23
N PRO A 429 -12.51 5.21 35.87
CA PRO A 429 -13.57 4.44 36.55
C PRO A 429 -14.23 3.35 35.71
N ALA A 430 -14.56 3.64 34.44
CA ALA A 430 -15.24 2.70 33.55
C ALA A 430 -14.40 1.46 33.31
N LEU A 431 -13.11 1.66 33.07
CA LEU A 431 -12.18 0.60 32.74
C LEU A 431 -11.72 -0.19 33.96
N ALA A 432 -11.65 0.45 35.13
CA ALA A 432 -11.55 -0.25 36.41
C ALA A 432 -12.81 -1.07 36.74
N GLY A 433 -13.99 -0.64 36.27
CA GLY A 433 -15.25 -1.38 36.38
C GLY A 433 -15.19 -2.76 35.74
N PHE A 434 -14.72 -2.84 34.49
CA PHE A 434 -14.55 -4.12 33.80
C PHE A 434 -13.61 -5.07 34.53
N ALA A 435 -12.44 -4.57 34.97
CA ALA A 435 -11.47 -5.39 35.70
C ALA A 435 -12.06 -5.97 37.00
N ARG A 436 -12.85 -5.18 37.75
CA ARG A 436 -13.55 -5.65 38.95
C ARG A 436 -14.60 -6.72 38.66
N ASN A 437 -15.22 -6.69 37.48
CA ASN A 437 -16.19 -7.68 37.04
C ASN A 437 -15.53 -8.91 36.39
N GLY A 438 -14.23 -9.15 36.60
CA GLY A 438 -13.50 -10.29 36.05
C GLY A 438 -13.14 -10.16 34.56
N HIS A 439 -13.38 -9.00 33.97
CA HIS A 439 -13.14 -8.73 32.56
C HIS A 439 -11.97 -7.75 32.40
N GLY A 440 -10.75 -8.26 32.25
CA GLY A 440 -9.58 -7.40 32.00
C GLY A 440 -9.66 -6.69 30.64
N ILE A 441 -8.87 -5.64 30.45
CA ILE A 441 -8.70 -5.01 29.13
C ILE A 441 -7.50 -5.65 28.46
N ALA A 442 -7.68 -6.10 27.22
CA ALA A 442 -6.61 -6.69 26.44
C ALA A 442 -5.46 -5.67 26.28
N GLY A 443 -4.22 -6.12 26.56
CA GLY A 443 -3.02 -5.26 26.55
C GLY A 443 -2.73 -4.53 27.88
N ARG A 444 -3.59 -4.67 28.91
CA ARG A 444 -3.31 -4.21 30.29
C ARG A 444 -3.20 -5.37 31.28
N ASP A 445 -3.95 -6.44 31.06
CA ASP A 445 -3.82 -7.67 31.84
C ASP A 445 -2.48 -8.36 31.52
N PRO A 446 -1.64 -8.70 32.51
CA PRO A 446 -0.32 -9.31 32.29
C PRO A 446 -0.34 -10.57 31.41
N LYS A 447 -1.40 -11.39 31.49
CA LYS A 447 -1.52 -12.62 30.68
C LYS A 447 -1.71 -12.29 29.20
N THR A 448 -2.44 -11.23 28.90
CA THR A 448 -2.70 -10.81 27.51
C THR A 448 -1.66 -9.85 26.98
N ALA A 449 -1.09 -8.98 27.81
CA ALA A 449 0.05 -8.15 27.44
C ALA A 449 1.22 -9.01 26.92
N LYS A 450 1.49 -10.13 27.61
CA LYS A 450 2.48 -11.13 27.13
C LYS A 450 2.05 -11.76 25.80
N PHE A 451 0.82 -12.23 25.69
CA PHE A 451 0.30 -12.81 24.44
C PHE A 451 0.43 -11.84 23.26
N PHE A 452 -0.04 -10.61 23.38
CA PHE A 452 -0.02 -9.65 22.28
C PHE A 452 1.39 -9.10 22.00
N ALA A 453 2.24 -8.97 23.01
CA ALA A 453 3.65 -8.63 22.79
C ALA A 453 4.38 -9.76 22.03
N GLU A 454 4.18 -11.02 22.43
CA GLU A 454 4.86 -12.18 21.83
C GLU A 454 4.27 -12.61 20.48
N LYS A 455 2.95 -12.54 20.31
CA LYS A 455 2.24 -13.03 19.11
C LYS A 455 1.96 -11.96 18.07
N ALA A 456 1.81 -10.71 18.49
CA ALA A 456 1.38 -9.62 17.60
C ALA A 456 2.31 -8.40 17.66
N GLY A 457 3.37 -8.43 18.49
CA GLY A 457 4.28 -7.30 18.64
C GLY A 457 3.63 -6.03 19.17
N LEU A 458 2.49 -6.12 19.85
CA LEU A 458 1.75 -4.94 20.30
C LEU A 458 2.20 -4.57 21.71
N LEU A 459 2.76 -3.37 21.85
CA LEU A 459 3.37 -2.89 23.10
C LEU A 459 2.49 -1.86 23.84
N ARG A 460 1.29 -1.59 23.33
CA ARG A 460 0.35 -0.61 23.88
C ARG A 460 -1.04 -1.22 24.11
N PRO A 461 -1.85 -0.70 25.07
CA PRO A 461 -3.22 -1.17 25.30
C PRO A 461 -4.17 -0.90 24.12
N PHE A 462 -5.21 -1.74 23.96
CA PHE A 462 -6.13 -1.72 22.80
C PHE A 462 -7.43 -0.96 23.07
N VAL A 463 -7.39 0.38 22.99
CA VAL A 463 -8.57 1.22 23.24
C VAL A 463 -8.67 2.36 22.25
N HIS A 464 -9.83 2.47 21.60
CA HIS A 464 -10.18 3.59 20.72
C HIS A 464 -11.18 4.52 21.42
N ILE A 465 -11.05 5.83 21.20
CA ILE A 465 -11.87 6.85 21.86
C ILE A 465 -12.77 7.51 20.80
N GLU A 466 -14.05 7.64 21.09
CA GLU A 466 -15.08 8.23 20.23
C GLU A 466 -15.72 9.47 20.91
N ARG A 467 -16.13 10.49 20.13
CA ARG A 467 -16.84 11.67 20.64
C ARG A 467 -18.22 11.82 19.99
N ALA A 468 -19.22 12.30 20.75
CA ALA A 468 -20.51 12.69 20.18
C ALA A 468 -20.37 14.03 19.41
N GLY A 469 -20.83 14.09 18.17
CA GLY A 469 -20.73 15.28 17.30
C GLY A 469 -19.88 15.14 16.04
N GLY A 470 -19.42 13.93 15.69
CA GLY A 470 -18.80 13.64 14.39
C GLY A 470 -17.29 13.87 14.30
N ALA A 471 -16.67 14.49 15.31
CA ALA A 471 -15.21 14.49 15.46
C ALA A 471 -14.77 13.13 16.02
N VAL A 472 -14.53 12.16 15.15
CA VAL A 472 -13.91 10.88 15.52
C VAL A 472 -12.49 11.18 15.95
N ALA A 473 -12.19 11.07 17.25
CA ALA A 473 -10.80 11.04 17.67
C ALA A 473 -10.14 9.84 16.97
N PRO A 474 -8.90 9.95 16.47
CA PRO A 474 -8.29 8.89 15.69
C PRO A 474 -8.38 7.49 16.33
N LEU A 475 -8.26 6.46 15.49
CA LEU A 475 -7.97 5.10 15.92
C LEU A 475 -6.60 5.10 16.59
N HIS A 476 -6.58 5.53 17.84
CA HIS A 476 -5.38 5.57 18.63
C HIS A 476 -5.25 4.23 19.34
N GLY A 477 -4.07 3.63 19.25
CA GLY A 477 -3.78 2.32 19.81
C GLY A 477 -3.91 1.18 18.83
N ASP A 478 -3.27 0.09 19.23
CA ASP A 478 -3.16 -1.14 18.48
C ASP A 478 -4.50 -1.91 18.41
N LEU A 479 -5.67 -1.27 18.63
CA LEU A 479 -6.96 -1.98 18.65
C LEU A 479 -7.26 -2.65 17.31
N VAL A 480 -7.11 -1.94 16.19
CA VAL A 480 -7.28 -2.54 14.86
C VAL A 480 -6.26 -3.64 14.62
N ALA A 481 -5.00 -3.43 15.01
CA ALA A 481 -3.94 -4.42 14.90
C ALA A 481 -4.22 -5.68 15.75
N ALA A 482 -4.74 -5.51 16.97
CA ALA A 482 -5.15 -6.58 17.87
C ALA A 482 -6.36 -7.33 17.32
N LEU A 483 -7.35 -6.63 16.77
CA LEU A 483 -8.50 -7.23 16.11
C LEU A 483 -8.06 -8.09 14.92
N VAL A 484 -7.17 -7.57 14.07
CA VAL A 484 -6.59 -8.33 12.95
C VAL A 484 -5.83 -9.55 13.45
N ALA A 485 -4.98 -9.41 14.48
CA ALA A 485 -4.23 -10.52 15.07
C ALA A 485 -5.12 -11.61 15.69
N LEU A 486 -6.30 -11.23 16.18
CA LEU A 486 -7.32 -12.17 16.69
C LEU A 486 -8.20 -12.77 15.59
N GLY A 487 -8.00 -12.40 14.32
CA GLY A 487 -8.78 -12.89 13.19
C GLY A 487 -10.16 -12.25 13.03
N ALA A 488 -10.34 -11.01 13.49
CA ALA A 488 -11.58 -10.26 13.30
C ALA A 488 -11.93 -10.11 11.81
N THR A 489 -13.21 -10.18 11.50
CA THR A 489 -13.76 -9.91 10.18
C THR A 489 -13.72 -8.41 9.85
N GLU A 490 -13.78 -8.07 8.57
CA GLU A 490 -13.86 -6.68 8.09
C GLU A 490 -15.04 -5.92 8.70
N THR A 491 -16.18 -6.59 8.88
CA THR A 491 -17.37 -5.98 9.49
C THR A 491 -17.12 -5.62 10.96
N GLU A 492 -16.35 -6.42 11.68
CA GLU A 492 -15.99 -6.16 13.07
C GLU A 492 -14.97 -5.03 13.19
N ILE A 493 -14.00 -4.96 12.28
CA ILE A 493 -13.02 -3.85 12.20
C ILE A 493 -13.72 -2.54 11.82
N ALA A 494 -14.63 -2.55 10.85
CA ALA A 494 -15.40 -1.37 10.46
C ALA A 494 -16.29 -0.86 11.61
N ARG A 495 -16.92 -1.78 12.35
CA ARG A 495 -17.68 -1.46 13.57
C ARG A 495 -16.80 -0.90 14.70
N ALA A 496 -15.49 -1.11 14.65
CA ALA A 496 -14.53 -0.56 15.59
C ALA A 496 -14.11 0.89 15.26
N GLY A 497 -14.82 1.58 14.36
CA GLY A 497 -14.42 2.90 13.85
C GLY A 497 -13.40 2.80 12.71
N GLY A 498 -13.01 1.60 12.29
CA GLY A 498 -12.11 1.32 11.18
C GLY A 498 -12.69 1.56 9.79
N GLY A 499 -13.71 2.42 9.63
CA GLY A 499 -14.45 2.61 8.38
C GLY A 499 -13.59 3.02 7.17
N ASP A 500 -12.43 3.62 7.41
CA ASP A 500 -11.44 3.98 6.38
C ASP A 500 -10.29 2.96 6.27
N VAL A 501 -10.28 1.90 7.08
CA VAL A 501 -9.34 0.78 6.96
C VAL A 501 -9.79 -0.05 5.75
N VAL A 502 -9.29 0.36 4.58
CA VAL A 502 -9.12 -0.39 3.33
C VAL A 502 -10.20 -1.45 3.11
N ARG A 503 -11.09 -1.23 2.13
CA ARG A 503 -11.93 -2.28 1.53
C ARG A 503 -11.03 -3.46 1.13
N VAL A 504 -10.93 -4.45 2.00
CA VAL A 504 -10.38 -5.76 1.70
C VAL A 504 -11.55 -6.55 1.10
N LYS A 505 -11.29 -7.29 0.02
CA LYS A 505 -12.05 -8.48 -0.33
C LYS A 505 -10.98 -9.55 -0.43
N ARG A 506 -11.17 -10.65 0.29
CA ARG A 506 -10.32 -11.85 0.22
C ARG A 506 -10.04 -12.30 -1.20
#